data_AF-A0A3R7BFP1-F1
#
_entry.id   AF-A0A3R7BFP1-F1
#
_cell.length_a   1.000
_cell.length_b   1.000
_cell.length_c   1.000
_cell.angle_alpha   90.00
_cell.angle_beta   90.00
_cell.angle_gamma   90.00
#
_symmetry.space_group_name_H-M   'P 1'
#
loop_
_entity.id
_entity.type
_entity.pdbx_description
1 polymer ?
#
loop_
_entity_poly.entity_id
_entity_poly.type
_entity_poly.pdbx_seq_one_letter_code
_entity_poly.pdbx_strand_id
1 'polypeptide(L)'
;FGFQSFPSHASLVQVTDATEDWASVAAMEKFLAFRQRSPNGTERMMHQVRMHFPVLLPTTTGKNPKTDVHRYIAQWVHITQLQQATCYDMAISTWRRWGVMGILYWQLNDVWVGPSWSSIEVDGRWKPLHAIAKRAFEPVRSVTYVNGSMVHVTLVDDRRQRTTLSHVAVTGVLRALPHGQVVKAVGTWHATKVCCI
;
A
#
# COMPACT_ATOMS: atom_id res chain seq x y z
N PHE A 1 -14.03 -0.18 -5.89
CA PHE A 1 -13.57 0.18 -4.52
C PHE A 1 -12.31 1.02 -4.62
N GLY A 2 -11.95 1.81 -3.61
CA GLY A 2 -10.65 2.50 -3.62
C GLY A 2 -10.34 3.29 -2.36
N PHE A 3 -9.07 3.61 -2.18
CA PHE A 3 -8.52 4.49 -1.15
C PHE A 3 -7.56 5.51 -1.77
N GLN A 4 -7.50 6.73 -1.26
CA GLN A 4 -6.65 7.78 -1.82
C GLN A 4 -5.19 7.70 -1.34
N SER A 5 -4.28 8.27 -2.14
CA SER A 5 -2.93 8.67 -1.72
C SER A 5 -2.53 9.99 -2.38
N PHE A 6 -1.51 10.65 -1.82
CA PHE A 6 -0.85 11.76 -2.52
C PHE A 6 0.02 11.26 -3.69
N PRO A 7 0.25 12.10 -4.71
CA PRO A 7 1.25 11.82 -5.73
C PRO A 7 2.66 11.91 -5.15
N SER A 8 3.64 11.35 -5.85
CA SER A 8 5.03 11.33 -5.44
C SER A 8 5.61 12.73 -5.33
N HIS A 9 6.63 12.89 -4.48
CA HIS A 9 7.38 14.14 -4.33
C HIS A 9 7.91 14.64 -5.68
N ALA A 10 8.44 13.75 -6.52
CA ALA A 10 8.94 14.09 -7.84
C ALA A 10 7.84 14.67 -8.75
N SER A 11 6.60 14.18 -8.68
CA SER A 11 5.48 14.76 -9.44
C SER A 11 5.02 16.09 -8.88
N LEU A 12 5.10 16.29 -7.55
CA LEU A 12 4.78 17.58 -6.94
C LEU A 12 5.77 18.67 -7.37
N VAL A 13 7.07 18.37 -7.42
CA VAL A 13 8.11 19.33 -7.85
C VAL A 13 7.85 19.87 -9.26
N GLN A 14 7.21 19.11 -10.15
CA GLN A 14 6.93 19.54 -11.52
C GLN A 14 5.84 20.62 -11.63
N VAL A 15 5.00 20.78 -10.60
CA VAL A 15 3.79 21.63 -10.65
C VAL A 15 3.71 22.61 -9.47
N THR A 16 4.83 22.84 -8.79
CA THR A 16 4.94 23.70 -7.61
C THR A 16 5.98 24.79 -7.84
N ASP A 17 5.80 25.94 -7.20
CA ASP A 17 6.77 27.02 -7.17
C ASP A 17 7.82 26.78 -6.07
N ALA A 18 9.11 26.79 -6.42
CA ALA A 18 10.22 26.52 -5.51
C ALA A 18 10.37 27.55 -4.37
N THR A 19 9.84 28.75 -4.56
CA THR A 19 9.94 29.87 -3.61
C THR A 19 8.69 30.05 -2.76
N GLU A 20 7.51 29.78 -3.31
CA GLU A 20 6.23 29.94 -2.60
C GLU A 20 5.76 28.65 -1.94
N ASP A 21 5.54 27.59 -2.73
CA ASP A 21 4.93 26.35 -2.24
C ASP A 21 5.87 25.62 -1.26
N TRP A 22 7.17 25.61 -1.55
CA TRP A 22 8.19 24.96 -0.72
C TRP A 22 8.75 25.86 0.42
N ALA A 23 8.15 27.04 0.67
CA ALA A 23 8.57 27.94 1.74
C ALA A 23 8.38 27.34 3.14
N SER A 24 7.34 26.52 3.33
CA SER A 24 7.02 25.86 4.60
C SER A 24 6.15 24.63 4.37
N VAL A 25 6.02 23.76 5.37
CA VAL A 25 5.07 22.63 5.35
C VAL A 25 3.64 23.15 5.16
N ALA A 26 3.26 24.22 5.86
CA ALA A 26 1.93 24.81 5.76
C ALA A 26 1.60 25.35 4.35
N ALA A 27 2.60 25.89 3.63
CA ALA A 27 2.42 26.32 2.24
C ALA A 27 2.14 25.12 1.32
N MET A 28 2.92 24.04 1.44
CA MET A 28 2.67 22.79 0.71
C MET A 28 1.32 22.15 1.07
N GLU A 29 0.91 22.18 2.34
CA GLU A 29 -0.40 21.71 2.76
C GLU A 29 -1.53 22.52 2.13
N LYS A 30 -1.38 23.86 2.05
CA LYS A 30 -2.35 24.73 1.36
C LYS A 30 -2.44 24.39 -0.14
N PHE A 31 -1.30 24.20 -0.80
CA PHE A 31 -1.25 23.77 -2.20
C PHE A 31 -1.97 22.42 -2.41
N LEU A 32 -1.67 21.43 -1.57
CA LEU A 32 -2.28 20.11 -1.65
C LEU A 32 -3.77 20.13 -1.30
N ALA A 33 -4.18 20.96 -0.35
CA ALA A 33 -5.59 21.18 -0.02
C ALA A 33 -6.37 21.77 -1.20
N PHE A 34 -5.78 22.73 -1.93
CA PHE A 34 -6.39 23.27 -3.15
C PHE A 34 -6.54 22.20 -4.25
N ARG A 35 -5.60 21.25 -4.35
CA ARG A 35 -5.66 20.16 -5.33
C ARG A 35 -6.54 18.99 -4.89
N GLN A 36 -6.89 18.88 -3.61
CA GLN A 36 -7.80 17.86 -3.11
C GLN A 36 -9.24 18.13 -3.59
N ARG A 37 -9.84 17.13 -4.24
CA ARG A 37 -11.20 17.21 -4.79
C ARG A 37 -12.19 16.24 -4.15
N SER A 38 -11.73 15.35 -3.28
CA SER A 38 -12.60 14.54 -2.44
C SER A 38 -12.92 15.28 -1.13
N PRO A 39 -14.20 15.38 -0.74
CA PRO A 39 -14.60 15.84 0.58
C PRO A 39 -13.84 15.06 1.67
N ASN A 40 -13.22 15.79 2.59
CA ASN A 40 -12.39 15.28 3.69
C ASN A 40 -11.32 14.25 3.25
N GLY A 41 -10.84 14.31 2.00
CA GLY A 41 -9.93 13.31 1.45
C GLY A 41 -8.62 13.19 2.24
N THR A 42 -7.98 14.31 2.56
CA THR A 42 -6.74 14.33 3.34
C THR A 42 -6.94 13.80 4.75
N GLU A 43 -8.03 14.18 5.42
CA GLU A 43 -8.35 13.69 6.76
C GLU A 43 -8.55 12.17 6.77
N ARG A 44 -9.28 11.63 5.79
CA ARG A 44 -9.49 10.18 5.63
C ARG A 44 -8.19 9.43 5.40
N MET A 45 -7.31 9.94 4.53
CA MET A 45 -5.98 9.36 4.33
C MET A 45 -5.20 9.31 5.65
N MET A 46 -5.16 10.43 6.38
CA MET A 46 -4.40 10.53 7.61
C MET A 46 -5.00 9.74 8.77
N HIS A 47 -6.33 9.61 8.82
CA HIS A 47 -6.99 8.72 9.78
C HIS A 47 -6.52 7.27 9.60
N GLN A 48 -6.49 6.78 8.36
CA GLN A 48 -6.04 5.42 8.07
C GLN A 48 -4.54 5.23 8.38
N VAL A 49 -3.69 6.19 8.00
CA VAL A 49 -2.26 6.16 8.33
C VAL A 49 -2.03 6.06 9.83
N ARG A 50 -2.78 6.83 10.65
CA ARG A 50 -2.64 6.80 12.12
C ARG A 50 -3.03 5.45 12.73
N MET A 51 -3.94 4.71 12.11
CA MET A 51 -4.35 3.39 12.62
C MET A 51 -3.29 2.31 12.43
N HIS A 52 -2.45 2.40 11.39
CA HIS A 52 -1.52 1.30 11.02
C HIS A 52 -0.05 1.70 10.98
N PHE A 53 0.27 2.98 10.90
CA PHE A 53 1.63 3.50 10.82
C PHE A 53 1.90 4.67 11.81
N PRO A 54 1.49 4.58 13.09
CA PRO A 54 1.60 5.70 14.02
C PRO A 54 3.05 6.16 14.28
N VAL A 55 4.03 5.25 14.17
CA VAL A 55 5.46 5.53 14.42
C VAL A 55 6.18 6.09 13.19
N LEU A 56 5.55 6.06 12.01
CA LEU A 56 6.17 6.50 10.74
C LEU A 56 5.72 7.88 10.28
N LEU A 57 5.03 8.64 11.15
CA LEU A 57 4.68 10.02 10.83
C LEU A 57 5.96 10.89 10.86
N PRO A 58 6.20 11.70 9.81
CA PRO A 58 7.41 12.51 9.71
C PRO A 58 7.45 13.58 10.80
N THR A 59 8.65 13.87 11.29
CA THR A 59 8.95 14.95 12.22
C THR A 59 9.95 15.92 11.59
N THR A 60 9.76 17.22 11.83
CA THR A 60 10.73 18.25 11.40
C THR A 60 11.83 18.36 12.43
N THR A 61 12.95 17.67 12.24
CA THR A 61 14.09 17.64 13.19
C THR A 61 15.41 18.15 12.61
N GLY A 62 15.39 18.71 11.40
CA GLY A 62 16.64 19.09 10.72
C GLY A 62 17.14 20.50 11.00
N LYS A 63 18.35 20.77 10.49
CA LYS A 63 19.08 22.03 10.66
C LYS A 63 18.82 23.04 9.53
N ASN A 64 18.18 22.64 8.43
CA ASN A 64 17.95 23.51 7.25
C ASN A 64 16.47 23.50 6.86
N PRO A 65 15.73 24.60 7.09
CA PRO A 65 14.29 24.67 6.88
C PRO A 65 13.82 24.19 5.50
N LYS A 66 14.49 24.58 4.40
CA LYS A 66 14.05 24.20 3.05
C LYS A 66 14.25 22.72 2.74
N THR A 67 15.41 22.18 3.11
CA THR A 67 15.69 20.74 2.92
C THR A 67 14.76 19.90 3.80
N ASP A 68 14.39 20.42 4.97
CA ASP A 68 13.50 19.75 5.91
C ASP A 68 12.06 19.73 5.42
N VAL A 69 11.55 20.77 4.75
CA VAL A 69 10.22 20.74 4.10
C VAL A 69 10.17 19.66 3.02
N HIS A 70 11.15 19.62 2.10
CA HIS A 70 11.16 18.58 1.06
C HIS A 70 11.21 17.17 1.64
N ARG A 71 12.06 16.94 2.66
CA ARG A 71 12.15 15.65 3.33
C ARG A 71 10.83 15.28 4.01
N TYR A 72 10.23 16.21 4.75
CA TYR A 72 8.96 16.02 5.42
C TYR A 72 7.86 15.61 4.43
N ILE A 73 7.71 16.38 3.34
CA ILE A 73 6.69 16.09 2.33
C ILE A 73 6.96 14.76 1.63
N ALA A 74 8.22 14.44 1.29
CA ALA A 74 8.56 13.16 0.68
C ALA A 74 8.18 11.96 1.57
N GLN A 75 8.46 12.04 2.87
CA GLN A 75 8.07 11.01 3.84
C GLN A 75 6.55 10.94 4.00
N TRP A 76 5.89 12.10 4.07
CA TRP A 76 4.44 12.21 4.23
C TRP A 76 3.68 11.61 3.05
N VAL A 77 4.03 11.96 1.80
CA VAL A 77 3.37 11.37 0.63
C VAL A 77 3.68 9.88 0.52
N HIS A 78 4.92 9.46 0.82
CA HIS A 78 5.30 8.06 0.77
C HIS A 78 4.48 7.18 1.71
N ILE A 79 4.27 7.61 2.96
CA ILE A 79 3.48 6.82 3.91
C ILE A 79 2.01 6.71 3.49
N THR A 80 1.43 7.75 2.88
CA THR A 80 0.06 7.64 2.33
C THR A 80 -0.03 6.64 1.17
N GLN A 81 1.01 6.55 0.33
CA GLN A 81 1.05 5.58 -0.76
C GLN A 81 1.23 4.15 -0.26
N LEU A 82 2.03 3.92 0.80
CA LEU A 82 2.16 2.63 1.45
C LEU A 82 0.85 2.19 2.11
N GLN A 83 0.18 3.11 2.80
CA GLN A 83 -1.14 2.87 3.38
C GLN A 83 -2.17 2.50 2.31
N GLN A 84 -2.22 3.25 1.20
CA GLN A 84 -3.09 2.95 0.07
C GLN A 84 -2.80 1.55 -0.49
N ALA A 85 -1.54 1.23 -0.76
CA ALA A 85 -1.16 -0.08 -1.30
C ALA A 85 -1.58 -1.23 -0.36
N THR A 86 -1.44 -1.04 0.96
CA THR A 86 -1.83 -2.02 1.97
C THR A 86 -3.35 -2.23 2.02
N CYS A 87 -4.14 -1.16 1.92
CA CYS A 87 -5.60 -1.24 1.84
C CYS A 87 -6.07 -2.06 0.63
N TYR A 88 -5.46 -1.85 -0.54
CA TYR A 88 -5.84 -2.56 -1.76
C TYR A 88 -5.40 -4.01 -1.72
N ASP A 89 -4.19 -4.31 -1.21
CA ASP A 89 -3.75 -5.69 -1.08
C ASP A 89 -4.71 -6.50 -0.21
N MET A 90 -5.10 -5.93 0.93
CA MET A 90 -6.04 -6.56 1.87
C MET A 90 -7.41 -6.80 1.22
N ALA A 91 -7.93 -5.79 0.50
CA ALA A 91 -9.22 -5.88 -0.15
C ALA A 91 -9.23 -6.92 -1.29
N ILE A 92 -8.25 -6.84 -2.20
CA ILE A 92 -8.10 -7.78 -3.32
C ILE A 92 -7.89 -9.21 -2.79
N SER A 93 -6.99 -9.39 -1.82
CA SER A 93 -6.74 -10.71 -1.21
C SER A 93 -7.99 -11.31 -0.57
N THR A 94 -8.79 -10.47 0.10
CA THR A 94 -10.03 -10.91 0.75
C THR A 94 -11.08 -11.32 -0.29
N TRP A 95 -11.30 -10.54 -1.34
CA TRP A 95 -12.29 -10.92 -2.35
C TRP A 95 -11.86 -12.13 -3.17
N ARG A 96 -10.57 -12.25 -3.49
CA ARG A 96 -10.04 -13.45 -4.18
C ARG A 96 -10.22 -14.71 -3.33
N ARG A 97 -9.92 -14.67 -2.02
CA ARG A 97 -10.13 -15.84 -1.14
C ARG A 97 -11.61 -16.21 -0.98
N TRP A 98 -12.52 -15.26 -1.17
CA TRP A 98 -13.97 -15.49 -1.14
C TRP A 98 -14.53 -15.99 -2.47
N GLY A 99 -13.70 -16.15 -3.52
CA GLY A 99 -14.15 -16.57 -4.84
C GLY A 99 -15.00 -15.49 -5.54
N VAL A 100 -14.81 -14.21 -5.23
CA VAL A 100 -15.47 -13.12 -5.95
C VAL A 100 -14.96 -13.07 -7.38
N MET A 101 -15.88 -13.17 -8.35
CA MET A 101 -15.58 -13.35 -9.77
C MET A 101 -15.15 -12.07 -10.52
N GLY A 102 -14.94 -10.95 -9.82
CA GLY A 102 -14.54 -9.69 -10.45
C GLY A 102 -14.16 -8.62 -9.44
N ILE A 103 -12.97 -8.03 -9.62
CA ILE A 103 -12.41 -7.02 -8.72
C ILE A 103 -11.82 -5.88 -9.56
N LEU A 104 -12.58 -4.80 -9.71
CA LEU A 104 -12.14 -3.58 -10.40
C LEU A 104 -11.92 -2.47 -9.37
N TYR A 105 -10.68 -2.02 -9.26
CA TYR A 105 -10.33 -0.94 -8.35
C TYR A 105 -10.45 0.41 -9.03
N TRP A 106 -10.93 1.39 -8.27
CA TRP A 106 -10.91 2.79 -8.62
C TRP A 106 -9.61 3.37 -8.06
N GLN A 107 -8.71 3.97 -8.84
CA GLN A 107 -8.71 4.12 -10.30
C GLN A 107 -7.32 3.77 -10.86
N LEU A 108 -7.21 3.59 -12.18
CA LEU A 108 -5.93 3.21 -12.79
C LEU A 108 -4.93 4.37 -12.78
N ASN A 109 -5.25 5.46 -13.49
CA ASN A 109 -4.34 6.58 -13.76
C ASN A 109 -4.90 7.93 -13.29
N ASP A 110 -4.02 8.91 -13.19
CA ASP A 110 -4.35 10.32 -13.01
C ASP A 110 -4.47 11.07 -14.34
N VAL A 111 -5.20 12.19 -14.30
CA VAL A 111 -5.31 13.17 -15.41
C VAL A 111 -4.53 14.46 -15.14
N TRP A 112 -4.08 14.65 -13.90
CA TRP A 112 -3.31 15.81 -13.43
C TRP A 112 -2.61 15.45 -12.11
N VAL A 113 -1.61 16.23 -11.70
CA VAL A 113 -0.92 16.00 -10.41
C VAL A 113 -1.84 16.41 -9.26
N GLY A 114 -2.26 15.46 -8.44
CA GLY A 114 -3.08 15.71 -7.26
C GLY A 114 -3.37 14.43 -6.47
N PRO A 115 -3.91 14.53 -5.24
CA PRO A 115 -4.34 13.37 -4.49
C PRO A 115 -5.51 12.68 -5.17
N SER A 116 -5.44 11.36 -5.30
CA SER A 116 -6.43 10.57 -6.01
C SER A 116 -6.36 9.10 -5.59
N TRP A 117 -7.24 8.29 -6.18
CA TRP A 117 -7.25 6.84 -6.01
C TRP A 117 -6.35 6.10 -7.01
N SER A 118 -5.56 6.83 -7.80
CA SER A 118 -4.77 6.26 -8.88
C SER A 118 -3.69 5.33 -8.36
N SER A 119 -3.30 4.37 -9.19
CA SER A 119 -2.09 3.57 -9.01
C SER A 119 -0.94 4.07 -9.91
N ILE A 120 -1.27 4.78 -10.99
CA ILE A 120 -0.34 5.37 -11.95
C ILE A 120 -0.53 6.88 -11.95
N GLU A 121 0.57 7.62 -11.78
CA GLU A 121 0.58 9.08 -11.82
C GLU A 121 0.45 9.61 -13.27
N VAL A 122 0.21 10.91 -13.44
CA VAL A 122 -0.05 11.51 -14.75
C VAL A 122 1.10 11.35 -15.75
N ASP A 123 2.34 11.28 -15.26
CA ASP A 123 3.55 11.06 -16.05
C ASP A 123 3.85 9.58 -16.33
N GLY A 124 2.95 8.67 -15.93
CA GLY A 124 3.11 7.23 -16.06
C GLY A 124 3.90 6.57 -14.92
N ARG A 125 4.38 7.34 -13.92
CA ARG A 125 5.09 6.76 -12.77
C ARG A 125 4.16 5.87 -11.96
N TRP A 126 4.65 4.69 -11.60
CA TRP A 126 3.92 3.78 -10.71
C TRP A 126 3.99 4.27 -9.27
N LYS A 127 2.84 4.39 -8.62
CA LYS A 127 2.77 4.38 -7.16
C LYS A 127 3.04 2.95 -6.66
N PRO A 128 3.48 2.77 -5.39
CA PRO A 128 3.59 1.47 -4.74
C PRO A 128 2.35 0.58 -4.93
N LEU A 129 1.16 1.19 -4.96
CA LEU A 129 -0.10 0.51 -5.25
C LEU A 129 -0.05 -0.31 -6.55
N HIS A 130 0.52 0.19 -7.65
CA HIS A 130 0.51 -0.54 -8.92
C HIS A 130 1.38 -1.80 -8.86
N ALA A 131 2.53 -1.72 -8.21
CA ALA A 131 3.39 -2.88 -7.97
C ALA A 131 2.71 -3.92 -7.05
N ILE A 132 1.96 -3.46 -6.05
CA ILE A 132 1.19 -4.33 -5.15
C ILE A 132 -0.01 -4.95 -5.88
N ALA A 133 -0.75 -4.19 -6.69
CA ALA A 133 -1.84 -4.72 -7.49
C ALA A 133 -1.36 -5.81 -8.46
N LYS A 134 -0.20 -5.62 -9.11
CA LYS A 134 0.42 -6.64 -9.96
C LYS A 134 0.66 -7.95 -9.21
N ARG A 135 1.25 -7.89 -8.00
CA ARG A 135 1.44 -9.08 -7.16
C ARG A 135 0.11 -9.66 -6.67
N ALA A 136 -0.85 -8.79 -6.36
CA ALA A 136 -2.12 -9.20 -5.80
C ALA A 136 -3.02 -9.95 -6.78
N PHE A 137 -2.84 -9.68 -8.07
CA PHE A 137 -3.49 -10.35 -9.19
C PHE A 137 -2.60 -11.40 -9.87
N GLU A 138 -1.52 -11.86 -9.21
CA GLU A 138 -0.77 -13.00 -9.75
C GLU A 138 -1.68 -14.22 -9.92
N PRO A 139 -1.54 -14.99 -11.03
CA PRO A 139 -2.41 -16.12 -11.32
C PRO A 139 -2.47 -17.14 -10.18
N VAL A 140 -1.34 -17.39 -9.52
CA VAL A 140 -1.25 -18.27 -8.36
C VAL A 140 -0.76 -17.47 -7.18
N ARG A 141 -1.54 -17.42 -6.10
CA ARG A 141 -1.19 -16.63 -4.91
C ARG A 141 -1.63 -17.31 -3.61
N SER A 142 -0.76 -17.24 -2.60
CA SER A 142 -1.16 -17.50 -1.22
C SER A 142 -1.70 -16.24 -0.54
N VAL A 143 -2.86 -16.35 0.08
CA VAL A 143 -3.45 -15.33 0.95
C VAL A 143 -3.40 -15.80 2.39
N THR A 144 -2.73 -15.04 3.25
CA THR A 144 -2.61 -15.35 4.69
C THR A 144 -3.39 -14.32 5.50
N TYR A 145 -4.17 -14.79 6.48
CA TYR A 145 -4.92 -13.91 7.37
C TYR A 145 -5.08 -14.54 8.77
N VAL A 146 -5.34 -13.69 9.76
CA VAL A 146 -5.61 -14.12 11.15
C VAL A 146 -7.11 -14.14 11.38
N ASN A 147 -7.61 -15.19 12.03
CA ASN A 147 -8.98 -15.28 12.51
C ASN A 147 -8.97 -15.86 13.93
N GLY A 148 -9.29 -15.03 14.93
CA GLY A 148 -9.11 -15.38 16.34
C GLY A 148 -7.65 -15.70 16.64
N SER A 149 -7.38 -16.88 17.19
CA SER A 149 -6.04 -17.38 17.51
C SER A 149 -5.37 -18.16 16.37
N MET A 150 -6.03 -18.29 15.21
CA MET A 150 -5.54 -19.10 14.09
C MET A 150 -5.01 -18.25 12.94
N VAL A 151 -3.93 -18.71 12.32
CA VAL A 151 -3.43 -18.21 11.04
C VAL A 151 -3.94 -19.13 9.93
N HIS A 152 -4.65 -18.56 8.98
CA HIS A 152 -5.16 -19.27 7.80
C HIS A 152 -4.29 -18.96 6.59
N VAL A 153 -4.11 -19.96 5.73
CA VAL A 153 -3.45 -19.82 4.43
C VAL A 153 -4.38 -20.38 3.36
N THR A 154 -4.78 -19.55 2.41
CA THR A 154 -5.60 -19.93 1.25
C THR A 154 -4.76 -19.82 -0.01
N LEU A 155 -4.87 -20.81 -0.90
CA LEU A 155 -4.26 -20.77 -2.23
C LEU A 155 -5.33 -20.45 -3.27
N VAL A 156 -5.10 -19.40 -4.04
CA VAL A 156 -5.95 -18.97 -5.16
C VAL A 156 -5.21 -19.30 -6.46
N ASP A 157 -5.89 -19.94 -7.41
CA ASP A 157 -5.32 -20.34 -8.71
C ASP A 157 -6.24 -19.97 -9.88
N ASP A 158 -5.96 -18.84 -10.53
CA ASP A 158 -6.71 -18.33 -11.69
C ASP A 158 -6.29 -19.01 -13.01
N ARG A 159 -5.42 -20.03 -12.99
CA ARG A 159 -5.02 -20.73 -14.22
C ARG A 159 -6.15 -21.64 -14.69
N ARG A 160 -6.31 -21.73 -16.02
CA ARG A 160 -7.32 -22.61 -16.65
C ARG A 160 -7.09 -24.09 -16.35
N GLN A 161 -5.82 -24.50 -16.23
CA GLN A 161 -5.46 -25.89 -15.96
C GLN A 161 -5.55 -26.14 -14.46
N ARG A 162 -6.41 -27.09 -14.08
CA ARG A 162 -6.54 -27.51 -12.68
C ARG A 162 -5.21 -28.07 -12.20
N THR A 163 -4.55 -27.35 -11.29
CA THR A 163 -3.34 -27.85 -10.64
C THR A 163 -3.73 -28.62 -9.40
N THR A 164 -3.31 -29.90 -9.33
CA THR A 164 -3.44 -30.69 -8.10
C THR A 164 -2.15 -30.54 -7.31
N LEU A 165 -2.21 -29.91 -6.15
CA LEU A 165 -1.07 -29.81 -5.26
C LEU A 165 -0.99 -31.08 -4.40
N SER A 166 -0.03 -31.94 -4.73
CA SER A 166 0.17 -33.22 -4.03
C SER A 166 0.66 -33.00 -2.60
N HIS A 167 1.52 -32.01 -2.40
CA HIS A 167 2.12 -31.66 -1.11
C HIS A 167 2.24 -30.15 -0.97
N VAL A 168 1.65 -29.58 0.07
CA VAL A 168 1.86 -28.19 0.49
C VAL A 168 2.56 -28.21 1.85
N ALA A 169 3.70 -27.52 1.96
CA ALA A 169 4.41 -27.33 3.21
C ALA A 169 4.36 -25.85 3.62
N VAL A 170 3.81 -25.55 4.79
CA VAL A 170 3.82 -24.21 5.38
C VAL A 170 4.85 -24.21 6.49
N THR A 171 5.83 -23.30 6.46
CA THR A 171 6.86 -23.17 7.49
C THR A 171 6.71 -21.84 8.22
N GLY A 172 6.53 -21.88 9.54
CA GLY A 172 6.40 -20.69 10.37
C GLY A 172 7.71 -20.38 11.10
N VAL A 173 8.20 -19.13 11.01
CA VAL A 173 9.36 -18.64 11.77
C VAL A 173 9.03 -17.35 12.49
N LEU A 174 9.44 -17.23 13.76
CA LEU A 174 9.41 -15.99 14.52
C LEU A 174 10.72 -15.26 14.33
N ARG A 175 10.66 -13.95 14.06
CA ARG A 175 11.83 -13.09 13.89
C ARG A 175 11.81 -11.93 14.88
N ALA A 176 12.96 -11.61 15.46
CA ALA A 176 13.11 -10.44 16.32
C ALA A 176 13.16 -9.18 15.45
N LEU A 177 12.33 -8.19 15.80
CA LEU A 177 12.47 -6.84 15.28
C LEU A 177 13.48 -6.05 16.14
N PRO A 178 14.28 -5.13 15.56
CA PRO A 178 14.23 -4.69 14.16
C PRO A 178 15.16 -5.48 13.22
N HIS A 179 15.98 -6.39 13.73
CA HIS A 179 17.08 -6.99 12.97
C HIS A 179 16.68 -8.16 12.05
N GLY A 180 15.43 -8.63 12.16
CA GLY A 180 14.88 -9.70 11.32
C GLY A 180 15.49 -11.09 11.55
N GLN A 181 16.31 -11.26 12.59
CA GLN A 181 16.93 -12.55 12.92
C GLN A 181 15.87 -13.56 13.36
N VAL A 182 15.96 -14.80 12.86
CA VAL A 182 15.06 -15.88 13.28
C VAL A 182 15.34 -16.22 14.74
N VAL A 183 14.32 -16.07 15.58
CA VAL A 183 14.38 -16.38 17.01
C VAL A 183 13.89 -17.79 17.27
N LYS A 184 12.90 -18.26 16.49
CA LYS A 184 12.32 -19.60 16.67
C LYS A 184 11.65 -20.10 15.39
N ALA A 185 11.93 -21.34 15.01
CA ALA A 185 11.07 -22.07 14.07
C ALA A 185 9.86 -22.63 14.84
N VAL A 186 8.66 -22.33 14.36
CA VAL A 186 7.40 -22.76 15.00
C VAL A 186 7.00 -24.16 14.53
N GLY A 187 7.37 -24.53 13.30
CA GLY A 187 7.15 -25.85 12.72
C GLY A 187 6.93 -25.81 11.21
N THR A 188 6.81 -27.00 10.62
CA THR A 188 6.38 -27.20 9.23
C THR A 188 5.14 -28.06 9.21
N TRP A 189 4.07 -27.57 8.59
CA TRP A 189 2.80 -28.29 8.45
C TRP A 189 2.65 -28.77 7.02
N HIS A 190 2.31 -30.04 6.85
CA HIS A 190 2.09 -30.67 5.57
C HIS A 190 0.60 -30.89 5.34
N ALA A 191 0.11 -30.50 4.17
CA ALA A 191 -1.23 -30.82 3.71
C ALA A 191 -1.16 -31.66 2.44
N THR A 192 -1.90 -32.77 2.41
CA THR A 192 -2.07 -33.64 1.25
C THR A 192 -3.44 -33.40 0.63
N LYS A 193 -3.51 -33.30 -0.71
CA LYS A 193 -4.74 -33.04 -1.49
C LYS A 193 -5.41 -31.70 -1.16
N VAL A 194 -4.68 -30.60 -1.35
CA VAL A 194 -5.26 -29.26 -1.24
C VAL A 194 -5.95 -28.90 -2.56
N CYS A 195 -7.25 -28.58 -2.50
CA CYS A 195 -7.96 -28.01 -3.64
C CYS A 195 -7.76 -26.49 -3.61
N CYS A 196 -7.21 -25.92 -4.68
CA CYS A 196 -7.21 -24.47 -4.88
C CYS A 196 -8.65 -24.00 -5.14
N ILE A 197 -8.94 -22.76 -4.73
CA ILE A 197 -10.15 -22.03 -5.11
C ILE A 197 -9.85 -21.27 -6.40
#